data_AF-A0A2N1V807-F1
#
_entry.id   AF-A0A2N1V807-F1
#
_cell.length_a   1.000
_cell.length_b   1.000
_cell.length_c   1.000
_cell.angle_alpha   90.00
_cell.angle_beta   90.00
_cell.angle_gamma   90.00
#
_symmetry.space_group_name_H-M   'P 1'
#
loop_
_entity.id
_entity.type
_entity.pdbx_description
1 polymer ?
#
loop_
_entity_poly.entity_id
_entity_poly.type
_entity_poly.pdbx_seq_one_letter_code
_entity_poly.pdbx_strand_id
1 'polypeptide(L)'
;MMKTDLNKYKYKRIVCFDYGLKRIGFAVSDELHITIRPVKVFDATSKSLFDDILKELKEQNTGLIVIGQPIRYDGQSSEVLVAIENFREKLSVISGVDVVLYDENFSSKEAMSMMVANGKKKKDRRKKGNLDMTAAAVILRNFLNENE
;
A
#
# COMPACT_ATOMS: atom_id res chain seq x y z
N MET A 1 -11.64 -14.74 -2.08
CA MET A 1 -10.34 -14.49 -2.74
C MET A 1 -9.33 -15.43 -2.09
N MET A 2 -8.42 -16.05 -2.84
CA MET A 2 -7.37 -16.89 -2.23
C MET A 2 -6.41 -16.00 -1.44
N LYS A 3 -6.07 -16.38 -0.20
CA LYS A 3 -5.04 -15.69 0.58
C LYS A 3 -3.70 -15.78 -0.15
N THR A 4 -2.93 -14.69 -0.13
CA THR A 4 -1.53 -14.68 -0.56
C THR A 4 -0.70 -15.44 0.46
N ASP A 5 0.02 -16.47 0.04
CA ASP A 5 0.95 -17.19 0.93
C ASP A 5 2.19 -16.35 1.20
N LEU A 6 2.22 -15.69 2.38
CA LEU A 6 3.32 -14.83 2.79
C LEU A 6 4.64 -15.59 3.00
N ASN A 7 4.60 -16.92 3.22
CA ASN A 7 5.82 -17.71 3.42
C ASN A 7 6.72 -17.72 2.18
N LYS A 8 6.14 -17.56 0.98
CA LYS A 8 6.90 -17.39 -0.27
C LYS A 8 7.87 -16.21 -0.21
N TYR A 9 7.57 -15.19 0.58
CA TYR A 9 8.34 -13.95 0.68
C TYR A 9 9.12 -13.83 1.99
N LYS A 10 9.24 -14.91 2.76
CA LYS A 10 10.03 -14.93 4.00
C LYS A 10 11.47 -14.50 3.73
N TYR A 11 12.02 -13.64 4.60
CA TYR A 11 13.35 -13.01 4.45
C TYR A 11 13.47 -11.93 3.37
N LYS A 12 12.36 -11.57 2.72
CA LYS A 12 12.25 -10.38 1.86
C LYS A 12 11.19 -9.45 2.43
N ARG A 13 11.36 -8.15 2.20
CA ARG A 13 10.39 -7.16 2.67
C ARG A 13 9.19 -7.10 1.74
N ILE A 14 8.02 -6.82 2.30
CA ILE A 14 6.82 -6.49 1.54
C ILE A 14 6.67 -4.97 1.59
N VAL A 15 6.45 -4.37 0.44
CA VAL A 15 6.26 -2.92 0.32
C VAL A 15 4.84 -2.61 -0.09
N CYS A 16 4.39 -1.41 0.25
CA CYS A 16 3.09 -0.92 -0.18
C CYS A 16 3.21 0.47 -0.80
N PHE A 17 2.48 0.66 -1.90
CA PHE A 17 2.22 1.96 -2.51
C PHE A 17 0.76 2.38 -2.27
N ASP A 18 0.58 3.57 -1.71
CA ASP A 18 -0.71 4.28 -1.74
C ASP A 18 -0.71 5.20 -2.96
N TYR A 19 -1.35 4.78 -4.05
CA TYR A 19 -1.24 5.45 -5.35
C TYR A 19 -2.23 6.62 -5.46
N GLY A 20 -1.69 7.83 -5.62
CA GLY A 20 -2.44 9.01 -6.02
C GLY A 20 -1.84 9.67 -7.27
N LEU A 21 -2.68 10.33 -8.07
CA LEU A 21 -2.30 10.95 -9.35
C LEU A 21 -1.16 11.99 -9.27
N LYS A 22 -0.87 12.51 -8.08
CA LYS A 22 0.22 13.49 -7.84
C LYS A 22 1.30 12.97 -6.89
N ARG A 23 0.95 12.06 -6.00
CA ARG A 23 1.80 11.61 -4.90
C ARG A 23 1.53 10.15 -4.63
N ILE A 24 2.59 9.38 -4.43
CA ILE A 24 2.49 7.95 -4.12
C ILE A 24 3.18 7.71 -2.77
N GLY A 25 2.40 7.39 -1.75
CA GLY A 25 2.94 7.04 -0.43
C GLY A 25 3.64 5.68 -0.48
N PHE A 26 4.74 5.51 0.26
CA PHE A 26 5.52 4.28 0.29
C PHE A 26 5.81 3.82 1.71
N ALA A 27 5.49 2.55 1.99
CA ALA A 27 5.75 1.89 3.27
C ALA A 27 6.37 0.52 3.07
N VAL A 28 7.06 0.03 4.09
CA VAL A 28 7.80 -1.23 4.04
C VAL A 28 7.62 -2.02 5.34
N SER A 29 7.57 -3.35 5.23
CA SER A 29 7.65 -4.27 6.35
C SER A 29 9.11 -4.59 6.71
N ASP A 30 9.36 -5.19 7.87
CA ASP A 30 10.60 -5.97 8.06
C ASP A 30 10.53 -7.31 7.30
N GLU A 31 11.64 -8.04 7.29
CA GLU A 31 11.81 -9.33 6.59
C GLU A 31 10.98 -10.47 7.19
N LEU A 32 10.48 -10.29 8.42
CA LEU A 32 9.61 -11.23 9.13
C LEU A 32 8.13 -10.82 9.04
N HIS A 33 7.85 -9.70 8.37
CA HIS A 33 6.52 -9.11 8.19
C HIS A 33 5.84 -8.68 9.50
N ILE A 34 6.61 -8.46 10.58
CA ILE A 34 6.10 -8.13 11.93
C ILE A 34 5.91 -6.62 12.08
N THR A 35 6.92 -5.83 11.73
CA THR A 35 6.89 -4.37 11.85
C THR A 35 6.68 -3.72 10.49
N ILE A 36 6.01 -2.56 10.50
CA ILE A 36 5.78 -1.74 9.31
C ILE A 36 6.17 -0.30 9.62
N ARG A 37 6.85 0.35 8.68
CA ARG A 37 7.11 1.79 8.74
C ARG A 37 6.77 2.50 7.43
N PRO A 38 6.23 3.73 7.47
CA PRO A 38 6.24 4.62 6.33
C PRO A 38 7.68 5.05 6.03
N VAL A 39 8.02 5.20 4.75
CA VAL A 39 9.38 5.52 4.30
C VAL A 39 9.44 6.88 3.65
N LYS A 40 8.67 7.09 2.56
CA LYS A 40 8.69 8.34 1.80
C LYS A 40 7.44 8.49 0.93
N VAL A 41 7.35 9.61 0.22
CA VAL A 41 6.33 9.89 -0.78
C VAL A 41 7.03 10.20 -2.09
N PHE A 42 6.64 9.51 -3.16
CA PHE A 42 7.12 9.79 -4.52
C PHE A 42 6.23 10.83 -5.20
N ASP A 43 6.83 11.62 -6.09
CA ASP A 43 6.08 12.48 -7.02
C ASP A 43 5.62 11.65 -8.22
N ALA A 44 4.30 11.45 -8.35
CA ALA A 44 3.71 10.64 -9.41
C ALA A 44 3.90 11.26 -10.81
N THR A 45 4.19 12.56 -10.87
CA THR A 45 4.38 13.31 -12.11
C THR A 45 5.83 13.37 -12.56
N SER A 46 6.77 12.88 -11.73
CA SER A 46 8.19 12.88 -12.05
C SER A 46 8.52 11.94 -13.21
N LYS A 47 9.38 12.41 -14.12
CA LYS A 47 9.94 11.57 -15.18
C LYS A 47 10.84 10.46 -14.65
N SER A 48 11.46 10.65 -13.47
CA SER A 48 12.34 9.67 -12.82
C SER A 48 11.60 8.67 -11.93
N LEU A 49 10.26 8.76 -11.82
CA LEU A 49 9.46 8.03 -10.83
C LEU A 49 9.81 6.53 -10.76
N PHE A 50 9.87 5.87 -11.93
CA PHE A 50 10.10 4.42 -11.97
C PHE A 50 11.54 4.05 -11.60
N ASP A 51 12.53 4.87 -11.96
CA ASP A 51 13.93 4.65 -11.59
C ASP A 51 14.11 4.81 -10.07
N ASP A 52 13.47 5.83 -9.49
CA ASP A 52 13.49 6.09 -8.05
C ASP A 52 12.79 4.96 -7.26
N ILE A 53 11.70 4.42 -7.79
CA ILE A 53 11.02 3.25 -7.24
C ILE A 53 11.92 2.01 -7.32
N LEU A 54 12.50 1.71 -8.49
CA LEU A 54 13.36 0.54 -8.68
C LEU A 54 14.56 0.55 -7.73
N LYS A 55 15.18 1.72 -7.54
CA LYS A 55 16.26 1.90 -6.57
C LYS A 55 15.79 1.53 -5.16
N GLU A 56 14.64 2.06 -4.74
CA GLU A 56 14.09 1.77 -3.42
C GLU A 56 13.73 0.29 -3.24
N LEU A 57 13.10 -0.34 -4.25
CA LEU A 57 12.74 -1.76 -4.20
C LEU A 57 13.97 -2.66 -4.00
N LYS A 58 15.08 -2.30 -4.66
CA LYS A 58 16.37 -2.98 -4.52
C LYS A 58 16.98 -2.75 -3.14
N GLU A 59 17.00 -1.52 -2.64
CA GLU A 59 17.51 -1.17 -1.31
C GLU A 59 16.75 -1.87 -0.18
N GLN A 60 15.44 -2.07 -0.35
CA GLN A 60 14.60 -2.77 0.62
C GLN A 60 14.61 -4.30 0.48
N ASN A 61 15.32 -4.88 -0.49
CA ASN A 61 15.27 -6.32 -0.81
C ASN A 61 13.81 -6.84 -0.92
N THR A 62 13.03 -6.18 -1.77
CA THR A 62 11.58 -6.39 -1.87
C THR A 62 11.24 -7.75 -2.48
N GLY A 63 10.29 -8.47 -1.86
CA GLY A 63 9.75 -9.74 -2.34
C GLY A 63 8.35 -9.64 -2.94
N LEU A 64 7.52 -8.72 -2.44
CA LEU A 64 6.15 -8.50 -2.88
C LEU A 64 5.82 -7.00 -2.82
N ILE A 65 5.11 -6.52 -3.84
CA ILE A 65 4.59 -5.16 -3.91
C ILE A 65 3.07 -5.21 -3.75
N VAL A 66 2.55 -4.44 -2.80
CA VAL A 66 1.13 -4.19 -2.60
C VAL A 66 0.82 -2.79 -3.13
N ILE A 67 -0.27 -2.64 -3.87
CA ILE A 67 -0.78 -1.33 -4.29
C ILE A 67 -2.20 -1.18 -3.75
N GLY A 68 -2.42 -0.15 -2.94
CA GLY A 68 -3.74 0.20 -2.45
C GLY A 68 -4.64 0.68 -3.57
N GLN A 69 -5.88 0.18 -3.60
CA GLN A 69 -6.87 0.56 -4.59
C GLN A 69 -8.12 1.11 -3.89
N PRO A 70 -8.43 2.41 -4.02
CA PRO A 70 -9.65 2.98 -3.44
C PRO A 70 -10.87 2.48 -4.21
N ILE A 71 -11.96 2.20 -3.49
CA ILE A 71 -13.22 1.83 -4.14
C ILE A 71 -13.90 3.05 -4.75
N ARG A 72 -14.61 2.76 -5.84
CA ARG A 72 -15.58 3.62 -6.53
C ARG A 72 -16.57 4.27 -5.56
N TYR A 73 -16.25 5.47 -5.07
CA TYR A 73 -17.25 6.51 -4.86
C TYR A 73 -17.41 7.27 -6.19
N ASP A 74 -18.63 7.72 -6.47
CA ASP A 74 -19.11 8.17 -7.78
C ASP A 74 -18.13 9.03 -8.62
N GLY A 75 -18.24 8.86 -9.95
CA GLY A 75 -17.72 9.79 -10.97
C GLY A 75 -16.20 9.89 -11.18
N GLN A 76 -15.37 9.77 -10.14
CA GLN A 76 -13.90 9.94 -10.22
C GLN A 76 -13.11 8.62 -10.37
N SER A 77 -13.82 7.50 -10.55
CA SER A 77 -13.26 6.18 -10.29
C SER A 77 -12.67 5.47 -11.51
N SER A 78 -12.87 5.90 -12.76
CA SER A 78 -12.31 5.18 -13.91
C SER A 78 -10.84 5.52 -14.16
N GLU A 79 -10.49 6.80 -14.18
CA GLU A 79 -9.15 7.27 -14.54
C GLU A 79 -8.09 6.83 -13.53
N VAL A 80 -8.36 6.96 -12.23
CA VAL A 80 -7.43 6.52 -11.18
C VAL A 80 -7.24 5.01 -11.21
N LEU A 81 -8.30 4.23 -11.44
CA LEU A 81 -8.20 2.78 -11.52
C LEU A 81 -7.40 2.34 -12.75
N VAL A 82 -7.59 2.98 -13.90
CA VAL A 82 -6.77 2.74 -15.10
C VAL A 82 -5.32 3.12 -14.84
N ALA A 83 -5.06 4.23 -14.15
CA ALA A 83 -3.71 4.65 -13.79
C ALA A 83 -3.02 3.66 -12.84
N ILE A 84 -3.75 3.14 -11.84
CA ILE A 84 -3.27 2.10 -10.91
C ILE A 84 -2.94 0.81 -11.68
N GLU A 85 -3.80 0.38 -12.60
CA GLU A 85 -3.57 -0.83 -13.38
C GLU A 85 -2.34 -0.70 -14.28
N ASN A 86 -2.23 0.42 -15.02
CA ASN A 86 -1.05 0.72 -15.83
C ASN A 86 0.22 0.79 -14.98
N PHE A 87 0.14 1.37 -13.78
CA PHE A 87 1.25 1.43 -12.83
C PHE A 87 1.64 0.02 -12.35
N ARG A 88 0.66 -0.82 -12.00
CA ARG A 88 0.85 -2.22 -11.58
C ARG A 88 1.55 -3.04 -12.67
N GLU A 89 1.02 -3.01 -13.89
CA GLU A 89 1.56 -3.77 -15.03
C GLU A 89 3.00 -3.35 -15.32
N LYS A 90 3.23 -2.03 -15.46
CA LYS A 90 4.56 -1.51 -15.74
C LYS A 90 5.53 -1.88 -14.63
N LEU A 91 5.14 -1.71 -13.36
CA LEU A 91 6.01 -2.00 -12.22
C LEU A 91 6.35 -3.48 -12.12
N SER A 92 5.39 -4.37 -12.39
CA SER A 92 5.62 -5.82 -12.43
C SER A 92 6.64 -6.19 -13.50
N VAL A 93 6.52 -5.64 -14.71
CA VAL A 93 7.45 -5.90 -15.81
C VAL A 93 8.86 -5.39 -15.50
N ILE A 94 9.02 -4.15 -15.04
CA ILE A 94 10.36 -3.55 -14.87
C ILE A 94 11.08 -4.02 -13.60
N SER A 95 10.34 -4.40 -12.56
CA SER A 95 10.94 -4.83 -11.29
C SER A 95 11.20 -6.34 -11.23
N GLY A 96 10.42 -7.14 -11.96
CA GLY A 96 10.41 -8.60 -11.81
C GLY A 96 9.91 -9.08 -10.44
N VAL A 97 9.28 -8.19 -9.66
CA VAL A 97 8.69 -8.49 -8.35
C VAL A 97 7.20 -8.75 -8.52
N ASP A 98 6.65 -9.65 -7.71
CA ASP A 98 5.21 -9.91 -7.69
C ASP A 98 4.47 -8.64 -7.24
N VAL A 99 3.37 -8.32 -7.92
CA VAL A 99 2.55 -7.13 -7.62
C VAL A 99 1.10 -7.52 -7.43
N VAL A 100 0.52 -7.14 -6.30
CA VAL A 100 -0.89 -7.37 -5.96
C VAL A 100 -1.62 -6.05 -5.72
N LEU A 101 -2.88 -5.99 -6.13
CA LEU A 101 -3.79 -4.92 -5.74
C LEU A 101 -4.50 -5.34 -4.45
N TYR A 102 -4.60 -4.40 -3.50
CA TYR A 102 -5.30 -4.61 -2.25
C TYR A 102 -6.45 -3.61 -2.11
N ASP A 103 -7.65 -4.17 -1.92
CA ASP A 103 -8.89 -3.44 -1.74
C ASP A 103 -9.15 -3.20 -0.24
N GLU A 104 -9.20 -1.92 0.14
CA GLU A 104 -9.34 -1.48 1.53
C GLU A 104 -10.67 -1.89 2.19
N ASN A 105 -11.67 -2.37 1.43
CA ASN A 105 -12.98 -2.73 1.99
C ASN A 105 -13.08 -4.13 2.61
N PHE A 106 -12.06 -4.99 2.51
CA PHE A 106 -12.12 -6.35 3.07
C PHE A 106 -11.74 -6.46 4.54
N SER A 107 -11.51 -5.33 5.23
CA SER A 107 -11.66 -5.28 6.68
C SER A 107 -13.15 -5.48 6.99
N SER A 108 -13.53 -6.74 7.20
CA SER A 108 -14.89 -7.17 7.51
C SER A 108 -15.48 -6.33 8.65
N LYS A 109 -16.81 -6.34 8.81
CA LYS A 109 -17.54 -5.68 9.91
C LYS A 109 -16.94 -5.88 11.32
N GLU A 110 -16.07 -6.87 11.52
CA GLU A 110 -15.33 -7.13 12.76
C GLU A 110 -14.15 -6.16 12.99
N ALA A 111 -13.39 -5.75 11.96
CA ALA A 111 -12.28 -4.80 12.10
C ALA A 111 -12.76 -3.40 12.54
N MET A 112 -13.92 -2.99 12.02
CA MET A 112 -14.58 -1.75 12.43
C MET A 112 -15.10 -1.81 13.87
N SER A 113 -15.45 -3.00 14.37
CA SER A 113 -15.87 -3.22 15.77
C SER A 113 -14.69 -3.14 16.74
N MET A 114 -13.48 -3.55 16.35
CA MET A 114 -12.27 -3.39 17.16
C MET A 114 -11.79 -1.93 17.27
N MET A 115 -12.02 -1.10 16.24
CA MET A 115 -11.73 0.34 16.31
C MET A 115 -12.68 1.09 17.28
N VAL A 116 -13.90 0.58 17.47
CA VAL A 116 -14.86 1.12 18.45
C VAL A 116 -14.53 0.69 19.88
N ALA A 117 -13.94 -0.50 20.07
CA ALA A 117 -13.51 -1.00 21.38
C ALA A 117 -12.32 -0.20 21.98
N ASN A 118 -11.51 0.47 21.16
CA ASN A 118 -10.32 1.22 21.59
C ASN A 118 -10.48 2.75 21.55
N GLY A 119 -11.67 3.27 21.88
CA GLY A 119 -11.82 4.57 22.54
C GLY A 119 -11.28 5.83 21.82
N LYS A 120 -11.05 5.81 20.50
CA LYS A 120 -10.63 7.03 19.78
C LYS A 120 -11.85 7.84 19.33
N LYS A 121 -12.14 8.88 20.11
CA LYS A 121 -13.16 9.90 19.82
C LYS A 121 -12.99 10.45 18.40
N LYS A 122 -14.13 10.65 17.72
CA LYS A 122 -14.36 11.24 16.38
C LYS A 122 -13.65 12.58 16.06
N LYS A 123 -12.79 13.12 16.94
CA LYS A 123 -12.28 14.50 16.89
C LYS A 123 -10.88 14.66 16.26
N ASP A 124 -10.15 13.58 16.00
CA ASP A 124 -8.76 13.67 15.47
C ASP A 124 -8.63 13.63 13.94
N ARG A 125 -9.74 13.71 13.20
CA ARG A 125 -9.75 13.82 11.72
C ARG A 125 -9.18 15.14 11.15
N ARG A 126 -8.52 15.98 11.97
CA ARG A 126 -8.01 17.31 11.60
C ARG A 126 -6.52 17.51 11.93
N LYS A 127 -5.65 16.58 11.51
CA LYS A 127 -4.21 16.85 11.33
C LYS A 127 -3.77 16.40 9.93
N LYS A 128 -4.16 17.21 8.94
CA LYS A 128 -4.00 16.95 7.50
C LYS A 128 -2.53 16.88 7.01
N GLY A 129 -1.55 17.20 7.85
CA GLY A 129 -0.12 17.13 7.49
C GLY A 129 0.56 15.79 7.79
N ASN A 130 0.09 15.02 8.79
CA ASN A 130 0.70 13.74 9.20
C ASN A 130 -0.05 12.52 8.66
N LEU A 131 -1.26 12.67 8.11
CA LEU A 131 -2.04 11.57 7.56
C LEU A 131 -1.46 11.06 6.23
N ASP A 132 -0.91 11.96 5.39
CA ASP A 132 -0.46 11.65 4.03
C ASP A 132 0.72 10.66 3.96
N MET A 133 1.58 10.57 4.98
CA MET A 133 2.68 9.58 4.99
C MET A 133 2.24 8.21 5.51
N THR A 134 1.10 8.10 6.19
CA THR A 134 0.73 6.90 6.95
C THR A 134 -0.20 5.95 6.22
N ALA A 135 -0.84 6.39 5.13
CA ALA A 135 -1.83 5.59 4.40
C ALA A 135 -1.22 4.27 3.88
N ALA A 136 -0.10 4.32 3.16
CA ALA A 136 0.59 3.11 2.68
C ALA A 136 0.95 2.13 3.81
N ALA A 137 1.29 2.62 5.01
CA ALA A 137 1.58 1.77 6.16
C ALA A 137 0.33 1.11 6.75
N VAL A 138 -0.81 1.80 6.73
CA VAL A 138 -2.11 1.25 7.15
C VAL A 138 -2.58 0.18 6.17
N ILE A 139 -2.50 0.46 4.87
CA ILE A 139 -2.84 -0.49 3.79
C ILE A 139 -1.99 -1.76 3.92
N LEU A 140 -0.67 -1.61 4.06
CA LEU A 140 0.23 -2.74 4.24
C LEU A 140 -0.12 -3.57 5.48
N ARG A 141 -0.45 -2.92 6.60
CA ARG A 141 -0.82 -3.62 7.84
C ARG A 141 -2.08 -4.45 7.66
N ASN A 142 -3.09 -3.88 7.03
CA ASN A 142 -4.34 -4.60 6.80
C ASN A 142 -4.12 -5.78 5.86
N PHE A 143 -3.34 -5.60 4.79
CA PHE A 143 -2.95 -6.68 3.88
C PHE A 143 -2.24 -7.83 4.61
N LEU A 144 -1.23 -7.53 5.45
CA LEU A 144 -0.50 -8.58 6.18
C LEU A 144 -1.43 -9.31 7.15
N ASN A 145 -2.24 -8.59 7.93
CA ASN A 145 -3.17 -9.19 8.90
C ASN A 145 -4.23 -10.10 8.23
N GLU A 146 -4.69 -9.78 7.02
CA GLU A 146 -5.64 -10.62 6.29
C GLU A 146 -5.01 -11.91 5.74
N ASN A 147 -3.68 -11.92 5.58
CA ASN A 147 -2.91 -13.01 4.97
C ASN A 147 -1.99 -13.75 5.96
N GLU A 148 -2.04 -13.41 7.26
CA GLU A 148 -1.68 -14.34 8.36
C GLU A 148 -2.63 -15.54 8.41
#